data_AF-A0A521KA03-F1
#
_entry.id   AF-A0A521KA03-F1
#
_cell.length_a   1.000
_cell.length_b   1.000
_cell.length_c   1.000
_cell.angle_alpha   90.00
_cell.angle_beta   90.00
_cell.angle_gamma   90.00
#
_symmetry.space_group_name_H-M   'P 1'
#
loop_
_entity.id
_entity.type
_entity.pdbx_description
1 polymer ?
#
loop_
_entity_poly.entity_id
_entity_poly.type
_entity_poly.pdbx_seq_one_letter_code
_entity_poly.pdbx_strand_id
1 'polypeptide(L)'
;MQTRVWWMRAVGGFYLLLTLMNVYILGFNSDYMADTLPFDAGPNGVRAFNDAWMVFIAELGVLGAMLVYGSTRAGQAGLLILTVVLAEVFRGVVADAIWINRGYSAGSYGAFIVVHLVIITTGVLALRRGGQASTPGG
;
A
#
# COMPACT_ATOMS: atom_id res chain seq x y z
N MET A 1 9.91 -16.20 -13.41
CA MET A 1 9.02 -15.15 -13.94
C MET A 1 7.60 -15.20 -13.37
N GLN A 2 6.95 -16.37 -13.32
CA GLN A 2 5.53 -16.52 -12.92
C GLN A 2 5.21 -15.97 -11.52
N THR A 3 6.12 -16.08 -10.55
CA THR A 3 5.94 -15.53 -9.19
C THR A 3 5.80 -14.01 -9.17
N ARG A 4 6.59 -13.27 -9.98
CA ARG A 4 6.49 -11.80 -10.05
C ARG A 4 5.16 -11.36 -10.66
N VAL A 5 4.71 -12.05 -11.72
CA VAL A 5 3.42 -11.76 -12.37
C VAL A 5 2.28 -11.87 -11.36
N TRP A 6 2.19 -12.99 -10.64
CA TRP A 6 1.12 -13.20 -9.67
C TRP A 6 1.18 -12.25 -8.49
N TRP A 7 2.39 -11.99 -7.96
CA TRP A 7 2.56 -11.02 -6.89
C TRP A 7 2.09 -9.62 -7.30
N MET A 8 2.52 -9.15 -8.48
CA MET A 8 2.12 -7.84 -9.00
C MET A 8 0.61 -7.75 -9.24
N ARG A 9 -0.02 -8.80 -9.76
CA ARG A 9 -1.48 -8.84 -9.96
C ARG A 9 -2.25 -8.83 -8.63
N ALA A 10 -1.81 -9.64 -7.67
CA ALA A 10 -2.47 -9.75 -6.37
C ALA A 10 -2.36 -8.43 -5.59
N VAL A 11 -1.15 -7.91 -5.42
CA VAL A 11 -0.91 -6.64 -4.70
C VAL A 11 -1.51 -5.46 -5.46
N GLY A 12 -1.35 -5.43 -6.78
CA GLY A 12 -1.93 -4.37 -7.62
C GLY A 12 -3.46 -4.35 -7.56
N GLY A 13 -4.10 -5.52 -7.67
CA GLY A 13 -5.55 -5.66 -7.51
C GLY A 13 -6.02 -5.27 -6.11
N PHE A 14 -5.29 -5.69 -5.07
CA PHE A 14 -5.58 -5.30 -3.69
C PHE A 14 -5.50 -3.78 -3.49
N TYR A 15 -4.47 -3.10 -4.00
CA TYR A 15 -4.35 -1.65 -3.92
C TYR A 15 -5.47 -0.93 -4.68
N LEU A 16 -5.85 -1.41 -5.87
CA LEU A 16 -6.97 -0.85 -6.63
C LEU A 16 -8.30 -1.03 -5.88
N LEU A 17 -8.51 -2.19 -5.25
CA LEU A 17 -9.68 -2.41 -4.40
C LEU A 17 -9.71 -1.44 -3.22
N LEU A 18 -8.59 -1.29 -2.49
CA LEU A 18 -8.48 -0.34 -1.40
C LEU A 18 -8.72 1.10 -1.86
N THR A 19 -8.22 1.45 -3.05
CA THR A 19 -8.43 2.76 -3.67
C THR A 19 -9.93 2.99 -3.86
N LEU A 20 -10.64 2.07 -4.52
CA LEU A 20 -12.08 2.18 -4.76
C LEU A 20 -12.88 2.25 -3.46
N MET A 21 -12.55 1.41 -2.47
CA MET A 21 -13.21 1.42 -1.17
C MET A 21 -13.03 2.76 -0.46
N ASN A 22 -11.82 3.33 -0.47
CA ASN A 22 -11.56 4.60 0.21
C ASN A 22 -12.15 5.81 -0.56
N VAL A 23 -12.16 5.79 -1.89
CA VAL A 23 -12.90 6.80 -2.68
C VAL A 23 -14.38 6.77 -2.33
N TYR A 24 -14.97 5.56 -2.22
CA TYR A 24 -16.35 5.41 -1.81
C TYR A 24 -16.59 5.96 -0.40
N ILE A 25 -15.73 5.61 0.57
CA ILE A 25 -15.85 6.11 1.94
C ILE A 25 -15.76 7.65 1.97
N LEU A 26 -14.75 8.27 1.34
CA LEU A 26 -14.64 9.72 1.36
C LEU A 26 -15.77 10.43 0.62
N GLY A 27 -16.27 9.84 -0.48
CA GLY A 27 -17.32 10.45 -1.30
C GLY A 27 -18.73 10.37 -0.69
N PHE A 28 -19.01 9.33 0.10
CA PHE A 28 -20.37 9.03 0.59
C PHE A 28 -20.47 8.92 2.12
N ASN A 29 -19.36 8.83 2.83
CA ASN A 29 -19.31 8.71 4.29
C ASN A 29 -18.02 9.36 4.83
N SER A 30 -17.82 10.65 4.55
CA SER A 30 -16.64 11.41 4.97
C SER A 30 -16.45 11.46 6.48
N ASP A 31 -17.53 11.30 7.24
CA ASP A 31 -17.55 11.35 8.70
C ASP A 31 -17.01 10.06 9.32
N TYR A 32 -17.06 8.93 8.59
CA TYR A 32 -16.45 7.67 9.02
C TYR A 32 -14.97 7.81 9.39
N MET A 33 -14.23 8.66 8.67
CA MET A 33 -12.82 8.91 8.95
C MET A 33 -12.64 9.79 10.19
N ALA A 34 -13.58 10.70 10.47
CA ALA A 34 -13.57 11.51 11.68
C ALA A 34 -13.67 10.65 12.94
N ASP A 35 -14.52 9.61 12.90
CA ASP A 35 -14.72 8.68 14.01
C ASP A 35 -13.45 7.88 14.38
N THR A 36 -12.44 7.86 13.50
CA THR A 36 -11.16 7.18 13.75
C THR A 36 -10.13 8.05 14.45
N LEU A 37 -10.37 9.36 14.57
CA LEU A 37 -9.44 10.29 15.19
C LEU A 37 -9.46 10.12 16.71
N PRO A 38 -8.29 10.10 17.38
CA PRO A 38 -8.22 9.98 18.84
C PRO A 38 -8.49 11.30 19.58
N PHE A 39 -8.97 12.32 18.88
CA PHE A 39 -9.24 13.66 19.38
C PHE A 39 -10.37 14.32 18.58
N ASP A 40 -11.02 15.31 19.18
CA ASP A 40 -11.98 16.16 18.46
C ASP A 40 -11.22 17.15 17.57
N ALA A 41 -11.33 16.96 16.26
CA ALA A 41 -10.64 17.76 15.25
C ALA A 41 -11.47 18.95 14.75
N GLY A 42 -12.76 19.01 15.11
CA GLY A 42 -13.73 19.91 14.51
C GLY A 42 -13.86 19.78 12.98
N PRO A 43 -14.77 20.55 12.35
CA PRO A 43 -15.08 20.39 10.92
C PRO A 43 -13.89 20.64 9.99
N ASN A 44 -13.05 21.63 10.30
CA ASN A 44 -11.89 21.97 9.48
C ASN A 44 -10.77 20.92 9.60
N GLY A 45 -10.59 20.33 10.78
CA GLY A 45 -9.59 19.28 11.00
C GLY A 45 -9.97 17.98 10.28
N VAL A 46 -11.25 17.60 10.32
CA VAL A 46 -11.78 16.45 9.56
C VAL A 46 -11.59 16.66 8.06
N ARG A 47 -11.92 17.85 7.55
CA ARG A 47 -11.70 18.19 6.14
C ARG A 47 -10.24 18.08 5.73
N ALA A 48 -9.34 18.68 6.52
CA ALA A 48 -7.90 18.61 6.24
C ALA A 48 -7.36 17.17 6.27
N PHE A 49 -7.87 16.33 7.19
CA PHE A 49 -7.53 14.91 7.24
C PHE A 49 -8.00 14.18 5.98
N ASN A 50 -9.25 14.39 5.56
CA ASN A 50 -9.81 13.76 4.36
C ASN A 50 -9.09 14.21 3.08
N ASP A 51 -8.74 15.49 2.96
CA ASP A 51 -7.96 16.03 1.83
C ASP A 51 -6.56 15.40 1.77
N ALA A 52 -5.89 15.24 2.91
CA ALA A 52 -4.61 14.55 2.99
C ALA A 52 -4.74 13.05 2.69
N TRP A 53 -5.81 12.41 3.16
CA TRP A 53 -6.10 11.00 2.90
C TRP A 53 -6.33 10.73 1.41
N MET A 54 -6.88 11.70 0.67
CA MET A 54 -7.07 11.58 -0.77
C MET A 54 -5.74 11.44 -1.54
N VAL A 55 -4.66 12.06 -1.07
CA VAL A 55 -3.32 11.88 -1.65
C VAL A 55 -2.85 10.43 -1.50
N PHE A 56 -3.09 9.84 -0.32
CA PHE A 56 -2.79 8.44 -0.05
C PHE A 56 -3.58 7.48 -0.97
N ILE A 57 -4.87 7.75 -1.14
CA ILE A 57 -5.73 6.97 -2.05
C ILE A 57 -5.21 7.05 -3.50
N ALA A 58 -4.88 8.24 -3.97
CA ALA A 58 -4.35 8.43 -5.32
C ALA A 58 -3.02 7.69 -5.53
N GLU A 59 -2.13 7.73 -4.54
CA GLU A 59 -0.87 6.98 -4.58
C GLU A 59 -1.10 5.47 -4.66
N LEU A 60 -1.99 4.91 -3.82
CA LEU A 60 -2.38 3.50 -3.90
C LEU A 60 -2.95 3.14 -5.27
N GLY A 61 -3.81 4.00 -5.83
CA GLY A 61 -4.42 3.80 -7.14
C GLY A 61 -3.37 3.74 -8.25
N VAL A 62 -2.42 4.68 -8.26
CA VAL A 62 -1.32 4.72 -9.23
C VAL A 62 -0.42 3.49 -9.08
N LEU A 63 0.03 3.17 -7.86
CA LEU A 63 0.88 1.99 -7.63
C LEU A 63 0.15 0.69 -8.02
N GLY A 64 -1.14 0.59 -7.68
CA GLY A 64 -1.97 -0.55 -8.03
C GLY A 64 -2.10 -0.74 -9.55
N ALA A 65 -2.44 0.34 -10.27
CA ALA A 65 -2.54 0.34 -11.72
C ALA A 65 -1.19 -0.01 -12.38
N MET A 66 -0.09 0.57 -11.89
CA MET A 66 1.25 0.31 -12.41
C MET A 66 1.69 -1.13 -12.17
N LEU A 67 1.33 -1.75 -11.03
CA LEU A 67 1.59 -3.16 -10.77
C LEU A 67 0.79 -4.07 -11.71
N VAL A 68 -0.50 -3.81 -11.91
CA VAL A 68 -1.33 -4.60 -12.83
C VAL A 68 -0.80 -4.48 -14.25
N TYR A 69 -0.53 -3.26 -14.72
CA TYR A 69 0.02 -3.01 -16.06
C TYR A 69 1.41 -3.65 -16.22
N GLY A 70 2.31 -3.41 -15.27
CA GLY A 70 3.67 -3.92 -15.25
C GLY A 70 3.75 -5.45 -15.17
N SER A 71 2.69 -6.12 -14.73
CA SER A 71 2.65 -7.60 -14.67
C SER A 71 2.83 -8.24 -16.05
N THR A 72 2.48 -7.53 -17.12
CA THR A 72 2.71 -7.97 -18.52
C THR A 72 4.18 -8.01 -18.92
N ARG A 73 5.04 -7.25 -18.20
CA ARG A 73 6.49 -7.15 -18.42
C ARG A 73 7.27 -7.46 -17.13
N ALA A 74 6.78 -8.42 -16.34
CA ALA A 74 7.30 -8.72 -15.00
C ALA A 74 8.80 -9.07 -14.93
N GLY A 75 9.43 -9.45 -16.06
CA GLY A 75 10.88 -9.62 -16.15
C GLY A 75 11.66 -8.34 -15.85
N GLN A 76 11.12 -7.18 -16.25
CA GLN A 76 11.75 -5.85 -16.13
C GLN A 76 11.24 -5.04 -14.94
N ALA A 77 10.18 -5.51 -14.26
CA ALA A 77 9.50 -4.77 -13.20
C ALA A 77 10.20 -4.78 -11.84
N GLY A 78 11.49 -5.14 -11.77
CA GLY A 78 12.22 -5.26 -10.50
C GLY A 78 12.21 -3.97 -9.68
N LEU A 79 12.49 -2.83 -10.32
CA LEU A 79 12.46 -1.53 -9.63
C LEU A 79 11.06 -1.16 -9.15
N LEU A 80 10.01 -1.45 -9.92
CA LEU A 80 8.63 -1.20 -9.48
C LEU A 80 8.28 -2.02 -8.23
N ILE A 81 8.65 -3.31 -8.19
CA ILE A 81 8.45 -4.15 -7.00
C ILE A 81 9.24 -3.60 -5.82
N LEU A 82 10.49 -3.17 -6.02
CA LEU A 82 11.31 -2.57 -4.97
C LEU A 82 10.70 -1.27 -4.44
N THR A 83 10.20 -0.39 -5.31
CA THR A 83 9.50 0.83 -4.92
C THR A 83 8.30 0.53 -4.03
N VAL A 84 7.49 -0.47 -4.38
CA VAL A 84 6.35 -0.90 -3.56
C VAL A 84 6.80 -1.46 -2.22
N VAL A 85 7.84 -2.31 -2.20
CA VAL A 85 8.41 -2.83 -0.94
C VAL A 85 8.86 -1.69 -0.03
N LEU A 86 9.58 -0.70 -0.57
CA LEU A 86 10.03 0.45 0.20
C LEU A 86 8.86 1.32 0.68
N ALA A 87 7.85 1.55 -0.17
CA ALA A 87 6.63 2.24 0.22
C ALA A 87 5.94 1.53 1.39
N GLU A 88 5.83 0.20 1.35
CA GLU A 88 5.21 -0.58 2.44
C GLU A 88 6.03 -0.53 3.74
N VAL A 89 7.36 -0.44 3.66
CA VAL A 89 8.21 -0.25 4.86
C VAL A 89 7.96 1.11 5.49
N PHE A 90 8.07 2.20 4.72
CA PHE A 90 8.00 3.56 5.29
C PHE A 90 6.57 4.03 5.51
N ARG A 91 5.72 3.92 4.49
CA ARG A 91 4.33 4.36 4.55
C ARG A 91 3.43 3.34 5.23
N GLY A 92 3.70 2.04 5.08
CA GLY A 92 2.91 1.01 5.76
C GLY A 92 3.34 0.87 7.22
N VAL A 93 4.51 0.26 7.45
CA VAL A 93 4.92 -0.12 8.81
C VAL A 93 5.32 1.08 9.67
N VAL A 94 6.20 1.95 9.18
CA VAL A 94 6.72 3.06 9.99
C VAL A 94 5.63 4.10 10.27
N ALA A 95 4.81 4.47 9.29
CA ALA A 95 3.72 5.41 9.51
C ALA A 95 2.65 4.85 10.46
N ASP A 96 2.26 3.58 10.32
CA ASP A 96 1.31 2.95 11.24
C ASP A 96 1.85 2.93 12.68
N ALA A 97 3.13 2.60 12.87
CA ALA A 97 3.76 2.65 14.18
C ALA A 97 3.76 4.08 14.77
N ILE A 98 3.99 5.09 13.95
CA ILE A 98 3.90 6.51 14.36
C ILE A 98 2.46 6.86 14.74
N TRP A 99 1.46 6.42 13.98
CA TRP A 99 0.05 6.67 14.29
C TRP A 99 -0.39 6.00 15.58
N ILE A 100 0.00 4.74 15.82
CA ILE A 100 -0.23 4.07 17.10
C ILE A 100 0.37 4.90 18.25
N ASN A 101 1.61 5.37 18.11
CA ASN A 101 2.25 6.21 19.12
C ASN A 101 1.57 7.58 19.30
N ARG A 102 0.81 8.05 18.32
CA ARG A 102 0.00 9.28 18.38
C ARG A 102 -1.41 9.05 18.94
N GLY A 103 -1.71 7.85 19.44
CA GLY A 103 -2.97 7.52 20.11
C GLY A 103 -4.01 6.89 19.20
N TYR A 104 -3.69 6.60 17.94
CA TYR A 104 -4.61 5.87 17.06
C TYR A 104 -4.74 4.38 17.47
N SER A 105 -5.81 3.72 17.03
CA SER A 105 -6.13 2.34 17.41
C SER A 105 -5.03 1.33 17.07
N ALA A 106 -4.35 0.82 18.11
CA ALA A 106 -3.34 -0.23 17.97
C ALA A 106 -3.88 -1.52 17.35
N GLY A 107 -5.16 -1.83 17.57
CA GLY A 107 -5.79 -3.03 16.98
C GLY A 107 -5.95 -2.90 15.46
N SER A 108 -6.46 -1.75 14.98
CA SER A 108 -6.65 -1.51 13.54
C SER A 108 -5.31 -1.42 12.81
N TYR A 109 -4.42 -0.53 13.28
CA TYR A 109 -3.11 -0.33 12.66
C TYR A 109 -2.18 -1.54 12.83
N GLY A 110 -2.28 -2.28 13.94
CA GLY A 110 -1.56 -3.53 14.11
C GLY A 110 -1.94 -4.58 13.06
N ALA A 111 -3.22 -4.68 12.71
CA ALA A 111 -3.66 -5.59 11.64
C ALA A 111 -3.11 -5.17 10.26
N PHE A 112 -3.07 -3.86 9.96
CA PHE A 112 -2.49 -3.36 8.72
C PHE A 112 -0.98 -3.54 8.65
N ILE A 113 -0.24 -3.35 9.75
CA ILE A 113 1.19 -3.68 9.84
C ILE A 113 1.44 -5.13 9.42
N VAL A 114 0.61 -6.09 9.86
CA VAL A 114 0.74 -7.49 9.44
C VAL A 114 0.55 -7.64 7.93
N VAL A 115 -0.44 -6.98 7.34
CA VAL A 115 -0.66 -6.96 5.88
C VAL A 115 0.56 -6.39 5.16
N HIS A 116 1.10 -5.27 5.63
CA HIS A 116 2.31 -4.64 5.08
C HIS A 116 3.51 -5.61 5.13
N LEU A 117 3.73 -6.29 6.25
CA LEU A 117 4.81 -7.26 6.40
C LEU A 117 4.67 -8.44 5.44
N VAL A 118 3.45 -8.90 5.16
CA VAL A 118 3.20 -9.95 4.16
C VAL A 118 3.56 -9.46 2.76
N ILE A 119 3.14 -8.25 2.38
CA ILE A 119 3.45 -7.65 1.07
C ILE A 119 4.97 -7.46 0.91
N ILE A 120 5.64 -6.92 1.92
CA ILE A 120 7.10 -6.73 1.96
C ILE A 120 7.82 -8.07 1.79
N THR A 121 7.49 -9.04 2.63
CA THR A 121 8.18 -10.34 2.65
C THR A 121 8.01 -11.05 1.31
N THR A 122 6.78 -11.11 0.79
CA THR A 122 6.49 -11.76 -0.50
C THR A 122 7.10 -10.99 -1.67
N GLY A 123 7.17 -9.66 -1.61
CA GLY A 123 7.81 -8.81 -2.62
C GLY A 123 9.33 -9.03 -2.68
N VAL A 124 9.99 -9.09 -1.53
CA VAL A 124 11.43 -9.42 -1.44
C VAL A 124 11.71 -10.81 -2.02
N LEU A 125 10.87 -11.81 -1.71
CA LEU A 125 10.99 -13.14 -2.30
C LEU A 125 10.80 -13.13 -3.82
N ALA A 126 9.85 -12.35 -4.33
CA ALA A 126 9.62 -12.18 -5.76
C ALA A 126 10.80 -11.49 -6.49
N LEU A 127 11.47 -10.55 -5.82
CA LEU A 127 12.70 -9.92 -6.32
C LEU A 127 13.83 -10.95 -6.44
N ARG A 128 14.13 -11.67 -5.35
CA ARG A 128 15.22 -12.67 -5.27
C ARG A 128 15.09 -13.77 -6.34
N ARG A 129 13.89 -14.31 -6.52
CA ARG A 129 13.63 -15.40 -7.49
C ARG A 129 13.76 -15.01 -8.95
N GLY A 130 13.73 -13.72 -9.28
CA GLY A 130 13.92 -13.28 -10.67
C GLY A 130 15.31 -12.73 -10.98
N GLY A 131 16.19 -12.55 -9.97
CA GLY A 131 17.62 -12.23 -10.19
C GLY A 131 18.46 -13.45 -10.55
N GLN A 132 18.01 -14.66 -10.18
CA GLN A 132 18.71 -15.93 -10.46
C GLN A 132 18.59 -16.41 -11.91
N ALA A 133 17.78 -15.75 -12.75
CA ALA A 133 17.57 -16.13 -14.16
C ALA A 133 18.56 -15.44 -15.13
N SER A 134 19.57 -14.72 -14.62
CA SER A 134 20.41 -13.80 -15.42
C SER A 134 21.91 -14.07 -15.32
N THR A 135 22.34 -15.28 -14.96
CA THR A 135 23.74 -15.70 -15.15
C THR A 135 23.84 -16.60 -16.39
N PRO A 136 24.05 -16.06 -17.60
CA PRO A 136 24.69 -16.84 -18.65
C PRO A 136 26.10 -17.16 -18.15
N GLY A 137 26.49 -18.43 -18.23
CA GLY A 137 27.83 -18.89 -17.86
C GLY A 137 28.92 -18.09 -18.58
N GLY A 138 29.94 -17.70 -17.83
CA GLY A 138 31.27 -17.41 -18.36
C GLY A 138 32.11 -18.68 -18.41
#